data_AF-A0A9J6DYC4-F1
#
_entry.id   AF-A0A9J6DYC4-F1
#
_cell.length_a   1.000
_cell.length_b   1.000
_cell.length_c   1.000
_cell.angle_alpha   90.00
_cell.angle_beta   90.00
_cell.angle_gamma   90.00
#
_symmetry.space_group_name_H-M   'P 1'
#
loop_
_entity.id
_entity.type
_entity.pdbx_description
1 polymer ?
#
loop_
_entity_poly.entity_id
_entity_poly.type
_entity_poly.pdbx_seq_one_letter_code
_entity_poly.pdbx_strand_id
1 'polypeptide(L)'
;MRFCCIHSLGYALEDSVLLRLLAWLCVLALQSDLVNCIARWAFLQIETNERAKDDAQAYAAGALEAYLTRQLIEYHWTNMFGGYCESQPQYCRKLDQFFAENNKYSQQHQDHRKHNEPFWHMVHLQMKQLAGLNDELENNALDYSNKLTGIPRVQYLNAQGDIQDLEHVLERDLDVYAIDQIMACSAVIKVVGDNEVLIFGHDAWFVYRAMLRIQKHYIFPWHLTASRTEPEDVVPGHTWTISSYPGMLMSWDSFYLTSGGLAITETQLLNNNAELLKKVTTRGGIPGWIRAAAASRLASSGEEWVRAMATENGGT
;
A
#
# COMPACT_ATOMS: atom_id res chain seq x y z
N MET A 1 -16.17 -17.16 25.69
CA MET A 1 -15.40 -16.48 24.64
C MET A 1 -14.88 -15.16 25.19
N ARG A 2 -13.60 -15.08 25.54
CA ARG A 2 -12.95 -13.79 25.77
C ARG A 2 -12.16 -13.51 24.49
N PHE A 3 -12.67 -12.60 23.66
CA PHE A 3 -11.87 -12.00 22.61
C PHE A 3 -10.74 -11.22 23.31
N CYS A 4 -9.51 -11.35 22.84
CA CYS A 4 -8.46 -10.41 23.24
C CYS A 4 -8.75 -9.09 22.50
N CYS A 5 -9.76 -8.35 22.95
CA CYS A 5 -10.03 -7.00 22.47
C CYS A 5 -8.99 -6.08 23.11
N ILE A 6 -8.07 -5.54 22.31
CA ILE A 6 -7.42 -4.29 22.67
C ILE A 6 -8.55 -3.25 22.69
N HIS A 7 -8.88 -2.73 23.87
CA HIS A 7 -9.88 -1.68 24.03
C HIS A 7 -9.41 -0.42 23.29
N SER A 8 -10.37 0.40 22.83
CA SER A 8 -10.11 1.66 22.11
C SER A 8 -9.01 2.48 22.81
N LEU A 9 -7.83 2.52 22.21
CA LEU A 9 -6.77 3.43 22.61
C LEU A 9 -6.79 4.57 21.60
N GLY A 10 -7.12 5.77 22.05
CA GLY A 10 -6.95 6.96 21.22
C GLY A 10 -5.45 7.16 20.98
N TYR A 11 -5.04 7.11 19.71
CA TYR A 11 -3.71 7.51 19.30
C TYR A 11 -3.81 8.95 18.81
N ALA A 12 -3.24 9.89 19.58
CA ALA A 12 -3.29 11.31 19.28
C ALA A 12 -1.88 11.82 18.99
N LEU A 13 -1.66 12.30 17.76
CA LEU A 13 -0.47 13.07 17.42
C LEU A 13 -0.60 14.54 17.88
N GLU A 14 -1.83 15.06 17.99
CA GLU A 14 -2.23 16.38 18.53
C GLU A 14 -3.71 16.33 18.92
N ASP A 15 -4.19 17.27 19.76
CA ASP A 15 -5.57 17.35 20.30
C ASP A 15 -6.72 17.30 19.25
N SER A 16 -6.40 17.43 17.95
CA SER A 16 -7.36 17.43 16.84
C SER A 16 -7.44 16.14 16.01
N VAL A 17 -6.49 15.20 16.14
CA VAL A 17 -6.49 13.95 15.35
C VAL A 17 -6.97 12.79 16.21
N LEU A 18 -8.30 12.66 16.33
CA LEU A 18 -8.91 11.51 16.98
C LEU A 18 -9.09 10.38 15.96
N LEU A 19 -8.17 9.42 15.93
CA LEU A 19 -8.33 8.19 15.16
C LEU A 19 -9.33 7.29 15.89
N ARG A 20 -10.43 6.91 15.22
CA ARG A 20 -11.34 5.88 15.76
C ARG A 20 -10.77 4.50 15.42
N LEU A 21 -10.68 3.66 16.45
CA LEU A 21 -9.91 2.43 16.42
C LEU A 21 -10.82 1.23 16.69
N LEU A 22 -10.88 0.30 15.73
CA LEU A 22 -11.46 -1.02 15.87
C LEU A 22 -10.46 -2.06 15.34
N ALA A 23 -9.39 -2.32 16.09
CA ALA A 23 -8.40 -3.34 15.72
C ALA A 23 -8.77 -4.69 16.35
N TRP A 24 -8.87 -5.72 15.53
CA TRP A 24 -9.07 -7.11 15.98
C TRP A 24 -7.88 -7.94 15.51
N LEU A 25 -6.83 -8.03 16.34
CA LEU A 25 -5.74 -8.96 16.09
C LEU A 25 -6.18 -10.37 16.54
N CYS A 26 -6.58 -11.25 15.61
CA CYS A 26 -6.45 -12.72 15.82
C CYS A 26 -5.03 -13.10 15.39
N VAL A 27 -4.05 -12.92 16.29
CA VAL A 27 -2.70 -13.46 16.08
C VAL A 27 -2.58 -14.72 16.94
N LEU A 28 -2.36 -15.86 16.29
CA LEU A 28 -1.90 -17.08 16.95
C LEU A 28 -0.52 -16.79 17.54
N ALA A 29 -0.49 -16.36 18.81
CA ALA A 29 0.68 -16.55 19.64
C ALA A 29 0.84 -18.07 19.81
N LEU A 30 2.01 -18.59 19.46
CA LEU A 30 2.50 -19.88 19.93
C LEU A 30 2.70 -19.79 21.45
N GLN A 31 1.59 -19.78 22.18
CA GLN A 31 1.54 -20.12 23.59
C GLN A 31 0.44 -21.18 23.69
N SER A 32 0.86 -22.39 24.07
CA SER A 32 0.02 -23.55 24.32
C SER A 32 -1.28 -23.13 25.01
N ASP A 33 -2.41 -23.57 24.48
CA ASP A 33 -3.77 -23.52 25.06
C ASP A 33 -4.80 -22.55 24.43
N LEU A 34 -4.84 -22.41 23.10
CA LEU A 34 -6.04 -21.90 22.40
C LEU A 34 -6.30 -22.65 21.08
N VAL A 35 -6.99 -23.79 21.21
CA VAL A 35 -7.67 -24.50 20.11
C VAL A 35 -8.96 -23.71 19.78
N ASN A 36 -8.95 -22.88 18.72
CA ASN A 36 -10.10 -22.42 17.89
C ASN A 36 -10.05 -20.96 17.34
N CYS A 37 -8.94 -20.43 16.78
CA CYS A 37 -9.03 -19.40 15.73
C CYS A 37 -8.65 -20.04 14.39
N ILE A 38 -9.65 -20.45 13.60
CA ILE A 38 -9.48 -21.10 12.28
C ILE A 38 -9.01 -20.09 11.21
N ALA A 39 -9.08 -18.78 11.49
CA ALA A 39 -8.64 -17.75 10.54
C ALA A 39 -7.13 -17.51 10.61
N ARG A 40 -6.41 -17.79 9.52
CA ARG A 40 -4.99 -17.48 9.31
C ARG A 40 -4.76 -16.01 8.89
N TRP A 41 -5.64 -15.10 9.32
CA TRP A 41 -5.67 -13.69 8.92
C TRP A 41 -5.70 -12.77 10.14
N ALA A 42 -4.88 -11.71 10.11
CA ALA A 42 -5.10 -10.55 10.96
C ALA A 42 -6.13 -9.60 10.31
N PHE A 43 -6.81 -8.78 11.13
CA PHE A 43 -7.76 -7.77 10.65
C PHE A 43 -7.40 -6.41 11.25
N LEU A 44 -7.32 -5.39 10.39
CA LEU A 44 -7.01 -4.02 10.79
C LEU A 44 -8.05 -3.07 10.21
N GLN A 45 -8.63 -2.25 11.07
CA GLN A 45 -9.44 -1.11 10.65
C GLN A 45 -8.83 0.18 11.16
N ILE A 46 -8.67 1.15 10.25
CA ILE A 46 -8.22 2.51 10.59
C ILE A 46 -9.19 3.51 9.96
N GLU A 47 -9.67 4.43 10.79
CA GLU A 47 -10.55 5.53 10.40
C GLU A 47 -9.90 6.85 10.82
N THR A 48 -9.79 7.80 9.88
CA THR A 48 -9.23 9.13 10.15
C THR A 48 -10.32 10.16 10.38
N ASN A 49 -10.01 11.18 11.19
CA ASN A 49 -10.93 12.25 11.51
C ASN A 49 -11.05 13.23 10.33
N GLU A 50 -12.23 13.32 9.72
CA GLU A 50 -12.55 14.23 8.60
C GLU A 50 -12.29 15.72 8.92
N ARG A 51 -12.27 16.10 10.20
CA ARG A 51 -11.99 17.49 10.62
C ARG A 51 -10.51 17.85 10.57
N ALA A 52 -9.61 16.88 10.47
CA ALA A 52 -8.18 17.10 10.39
C ALA A 52 -7.75 17.31 8.94
N LYS A 53 -6.64 18.03 8.73
CA LYS A 53 -6.04 18.20 7.40
C LYS A 53 -5.63 16.84 6.83
N ASP A 54 -5.83 16.64 5.52
CA ASP A 54 -5.49 15.38 4.84
C ASP A 54 -4.06 14.91 5.10
N ASP A 55 -3.07 15.82 5.10
CA ASP A 55 -1.67 15.50 5.42
C ASP A 55 -1.53 14.87 6.81
N ALA A 56 -2.23 15.41 7.80
CA ALA A 56 -2.22 14.90 9.17
C ALA A 56 -2.98 13.57 9.24
N GLN A 57 -4.12 13.44 8.56
CA GLN A 57 -4.87 12.19 8.48
C GLN A 57 -4.01 11.06 7.89
N ALA A 58 -3.38 11.30 6.73
CA ALA A 58 -2.58 10.31 6.04
C ALA A 58 -1.36 9.89 6.86
N TYR A 59 -0.58 10.85 7.37
CA TYR A 59 0.59 10.58 8.21
C TYR A 59 0.20 9.81 9.49
N ALA A 60 -0.84 10.26 10.18
CA ALA A 60 -1.31 9.61 11.41
C ALA A 60 -1.83 8.19 11.17
N ALA A 61 -2.51 7.94 10.04
CA ALA A 61 -2.95 6.60 9.68
C ALA A 61 -1.77 5.62 9.47
N GLY A 62 -0.70 6.10 8.84
CA GLY A 62 0.54 5.33 8.67
C GLY A 62 1.20 5.02 10.02
N ALA A 63 1.38 6.05 10.85
CA ALA A 63 1.96 5.88 12.18
C ALA A 63 1.14 4.92 13.03
N LEU A 64 -0.19 5.07 13.05
CA LEU A 64 -1.06 4.17 13.80
C LEU A 64 -0.97 2.72 13.31
N GLU A 65 -0.91 2.48 12.01
CA GLU A 65 -0.70 1.13 11.48
C GLU A 65 0.61 0.52 11.98
N ALA A 66 1.72 1.27 11.88
CA ALA A 66 3.01 0.81 12.36
C ALA A 66 2.97 0.50 13.85
N TYR A 67 2.36 1.37 14.66
CA TYR A 67 2.20 1.16 16.09
C TYR A 67 1.45 -0.14 16.41
N LEU A 68 0.29 -0.34 15.78
CA LEU A 68 -0.60 -1.49 16.03
C LEU A 68 -0.05 -2.81 15.49
N THR A 69 0.73 -2.76 14.41
CA THR A 69 1.17 -3.95 13.68
C THR A 69 2.68 -4.15 13.66
N ARG A 70 3.44 -3.37 14.46
CA ARG A 70 4.91 -3.38 14.53
C ARG A 70 5.52 -4.77 14.47
N GLN A 71 5.08 -5.67 15.36
CA GLN A 71 5.63 -7.03 15.42
C GLN A 71 5.39 -7.82 14.12
N LEU A 72 4.22 -7.68 13.50
CA LEU A 72 3.91 -8.32 12.23
C LEU A 72 4.72 -7.71 11.09
N ILE A 73 4.97 -6.40 11.10
CA ILE A 73 5.83 -5.70 10.13
C ILE A 73 7.26 -6.24 10.23
N GLU A 74 7.82 -6.36 11.44
CA GLU A 74 9.17 -6.91 11.64
C GLU A 74 9.28 -8.35 11.12
N TYR A 75 8.31 -9.22 11.44
CA TYR A 75 8.30 -10.58 10.92
C TYR A 75 8.16 -10.64 9.41
N HIS A 76 7.29 -9.82 8.82
CA HIS A 76 7.12 -9.80 7.37
C HIS A 76 8.38 -9.25 6.67
N TRP A 77 9.00 -8.21 7.22
CA TRP A 77 10.30 -7.69 6.77
C TRP A 77 11.38 -8.77 6.81
N THR A 78 11.56 -9.46 7.93
CA THR A 78 12.54 -10.55 8.04
C THR A 78 12.29 -11.65 7.01
N ASN A 79 11.02 -12.05 6.84
CA ASN A 79 10.65 -13.11 5.90
C ASN A 79 10.93 -12.72 4.44
N MET A 80 10.61 -11.49 4.04
CA MET A 80 10.68 -11.05 2.65
C MET A 80 12.06 -10.49 2.28
N PHE A 81 12.58 -9.60 3.13
CA PHE A 81 13.75 -8.76 2.82
C PHE A 81 14.96 -9.00 3.71
N GLY A 82 14.86 -9.85 4.74
CA GLY A 82 15.95 -10.10 5.71
C GLY A 82 17.29 -10.46 5.05
N GLY A 83 17.27 -11.29 4.00
CA GLY A 83 18.48 -11.69 3.24
C GLY A 83 18.59 -11.07 1.84
N TYR A 84 17.67 -10.18 1.45
CA TYR A 84 17.46 -9.78 0.04
C TYR A 84 18.65 -9.07 -0.60
N CYS A 85 19.39 -8.31 0.20
CA CYS A 85 20.57 -7.54 -0.23
C CYS A 85 21.90 -8.16 0.23
N GLU A 86 21.89 -9.27 0.98
CA GLU A 86 23.12 -9.85 1.55
C GLU A 86 24.04 -10.41 0.47
N SER A 87 23.49 -11.18 -0.48
CA SER A 87 24.20 -11.75 -1.63
C SER A 87 24.36 -10.77 -2.78
N GLN A 88 23.53 -9.72 -2.84
CA GLN A 88 23.38 -8.83 -3.99
C GLN A 88 23.52 -7.33 -3.66
N PRO A 89 24.58 -6.90 -2.94
CA PRO A 89 24.71 -5.51 -2.50
C PRO A 89 24.93 -4.52 -3.65
N GLN A 90 25.43 -4.96 -4.81
CA GLN A 90 25.58 -4.10 -5.98
C GLN A 90 24.23 -3.77 -6.61
N TYR A 91 23.36 -4.76 -6.76
CA TYR A 91 21.98 -4.57 -7.22
C TYR A 91 21.22 -3.64 -6.27
N CYS A 92 21.27 -3.87 -4.96
CA CYS A 92 20.54 -3.02 -4.02
C CYS A 92 21.00 -1.56 -4.03
N ARG A 93 22.30 -1.27 -4.29
CA ARG A 93 22.73 0.11 -4.52
C ARG A 93 22.12 0.74 -5.77
N LYS A 94 21.97 -0.02 -6.86
CA LYS A 94 21.26 0.47 -8.06
C LYS A 94 19.78 0.71 -7.76
N LEU A 95 19.15 -0.20 -7.01
CA LEU A 95 17.73 -0.09 -6.63
C LEU A 95 17.48 1.11 -5.71
N ASP A 96 18.31 1.31 -4.68
CA ASP A 96 18.25 2.49 -3.82
C ASP A 96 18.45 3.79 -4.61
N GLN A 97 19.39 3.80 -5.55
CA GLN A 97 19.59 4.95 -6.44
C GLN A 97 18.35 5.20 -7.30
N PHE A 98 17.75 4.14 -7.85
CA PHE A 98 16.52 4.23 -8.64
C PHE A 98 15.39 4.87 -7.82
N PHE A 99 15.12 4.34 -6.62
CA PHE A 99 14.10 4.90 -5.74
C PHE A 99 14.44 6.32 -5.30
N ALA A 100 15.71 6.66 -5.07
CA ALA A 100 16.07 8.00 -4.59
C ALA A 100 15.80 9.05 -5.66
N GLU A 101 16.16 8.76 -6.91
CA GLU A 101 15.89 9.62 -8.05
C GLU A 101 14.39 9.71 -8.35
N ASN A 102 13.67 8.59 -8.28
CA ASN A 102 12.23 8.55 -8.53
C ASN A 102 11.40 9.23 -7.44
N ASN A 103 11.75 9.04 -6.16
CA ASN A 103 11.14 9.73 -5.04
C ASN A 103 11.31 11.25 -5.20
N LYS A 104 12.50 11.71 -5.59
CA LYS A 104 12.76 13.12 -5.87
C LYS A 104 11.91 13.65 -7.02
N TYR A 105 11.83 12.90 -8.12
CA TYR A 105 10.97 13.23 -9.26
C TYR A 105 9.50 13.36 -8.83
N SER A 106 8.99 12.35 -8.12
CA SER A 106 7.61 12.29 -7.62
C SER A 106 7.31 13.45 -6.67
N GLN A 107 8.19 13.71 -5.71
CA GLN A 107 8.06 14.79 -4.74
C GLN A 107 8.00 16.16 -5.41
N GLN A 108 8.85 16.40 -6.41
CA GLN A 108 8.81 17.65 -7.18
C GLN A 108 7.46 17.84 -7.88
N HIS A 109 6.90 16.80 -8.49
CA HIS A 109 5.60 16.92 -9.17
C HIS A 109 4.46 17.13 -8.17
N GLN A 110 4.45 16.38 -7.06
CA GLN A 110 3.48 16.53 -5.97
C GLN A 110 3.45 17.97 -5.43
N ASP A 111 4.62 18.53 -5.09
CA ASP A 111 4.73 19.86 -4.50
C ASP A 111 4.13 20.96 -5.40
N HIS A 112 4.25 20.84 -6.72
CA HIS A 112 3.73 21.82 -7.67
C HIS A 112 2.26 21.61 -8.05
N ARG A 113 1.74 20.37 -7.94
CA ARG A 113 0.48 19.99 -8.58
C ARG A 113 -0.63 19.58 -7.63
N LYS A 114 -0.34 19.18 -6.38
CA LYS A 114 -1.34 18.68 -5.41
C LYS A 114 -2.51 19.64 -5.13
N HIS A 115 -2.31 20.94 -5.34
CA HIS A 115 -3.34 21.95 -5.12
C HIS A 115 -4.41 21.97 -6.22
N ASN A 116 -4.07 21.49 -7.43
CA ASN A 116 -4.88 21.65 -8.63
C ASN A 116 -5.21 20.31 -9.32
N GLU A 117 -4.35 19.30 -9.18
CA GLU A 117 -4.45 18.01 -9.84
C GLU A 117 -4.74 16.89 -8.82
N PRO A 118 -5.93 16.27 -8.84
CA PRO A 118 -6.31 15.29 -7.83
C PRO A 118 -5.39 14.07 -7.74
N PHE A 119 -4.87 13.61 -8.87
CA PHE A 119 -3.88 12.53 -8.93
C PHE A 119 -2.67 12.82 -8.06
N TRP A 120 -2.06 14.01 -8.21
CA TRP A 120 -0.86 14.36 -7.45
C TRP A 120 -1.12 14.64 -5.97
N HIS A 121 -2.35 15.00 -5.60
CA HIS A 121 -2.73 15.06 -4.19
C HIS A 121 -2.81 13.67 -3.57
N MET A 122 -3.41 12.69 -4.26
CA MET A 122 -3.45 11.31 -3.77
C MET A 122 -2.05 10.68 -3.68
N VAL A 123 -1.19 10.95 -4.65
CA VAL A 123 0.22 10.56 -4.61
C VAL A 123 0.90 11.17 -3.36
N HIS A 124 0.68 12.46 -3.09
CA HIS A 124 1.22 13.14 -1.91
C HIS A 124 0.73 12.51 -0.60
N LEU A 125 -0.57 12.23 -0.48
CA LEU A 125 -1.13 11.60 0.73
C LEU A 125 -0.63 10.16 0.91
N GLN A 126 -0.48 9.39 -0.15
CA GLN A 126 0.09 8.04 -0.09
C GLN A 126 1.54 8.07 0.45
N MET A 127 2.33 9.05 0.02
CA MET A 127 3.70 9.23 0.52
C MET A 127 3.74 9.78 1.95
N LYS A 128 2.77 10.60 2.37
CA LYS A 128 2.61 11.02 3.77
C LYS A 128 2.26 9.84 4.68
N GLN A 129 1.39 8.94 4.24
CA GLN A 129 1.08 7.71 4.97
C GLN A 129 2.31 6.82 5.11
N LEU A 130 3.12 6.68 4.04
CA LEU A 130 4.39 5.94 4.11
C LEU A 130 5.39 6.59 5.08
N ALA A 131 5.45 7.93 5.12
CA ALA A 131 6.31 8.66 6.04
C ALA A 131 5.93 8.42 7.51
N GLY A 132 4.63 8.49 7.85
CA GLY A 132 4.17 8.22 9.21
C GLY A 132 4.39 6.76 9.62
N LEU A 133 4.16 5.81 8.71
CA LEU A 133 4.46 4.39 8.92
C LEU A 133 5.94 4.20 9.24
N ASN A 134 6.84 4.82 8.46
CA ASN A 134 8.28 4.75 8.69
C ASN A 134 8.69 5.37 10.03
N ASP A 135 8.25 6.61 10.30
CA ASP A 135 8.69 7.35 11.48
C ASP A 135 8.27 6.65 12.76
N GLU A 136 7.03 6.15 12.84
CA GLU A 136 6.62 5.34 13.97
C GLU A 136 7.48 4.09 14.05
N LEU A 137 7.64 3.32 12.96
CA LEU A 137 8.37 2.05 12.96
C LEU A 137 9.82 2.20 13.46
N GLU A 138 10.51 3.26 13.02
CA GLU A 138 11.89 3.58 13.39
C GLU A 138 12.02 4.31 14.75
N ASN A 139 10.91 4.55 15.46
CA ASN A 139 10.85 5.32 16.71
C ASN A 139 11.38 6.77 16.56
N ASN A 140 11.16 7.38 15.39
CA ASN A 140 11.42 8.79 15.19
C ASN A 140 10.36 9.63 15.91
N ALA A 141 10.70 10.89 16.21
CA ALA A 141 9.72 11.85 16.66
C ALA A 141 8.69 12.09 15.55
N LEU A 142 7.42 11.94 15.88
CA LEU A 142 6.35 12.08 14.91
C LEU A 142 6.09 13.55 14.60
N ASP A 143 6.11 13.89 13.32
CA ASP A 143 5.82 15.22 12.81
C ASP A 143 5.25 15.09 11.40
N TYR A 144 3.95 15.35 11.26
CA TYR A 144 3.27 15.22 9.98
C TYR A 144 3.72 16.26 8.94
N SER A 145 4.47 17.29 9.34
CA SER A 145 5.09 18.25 8.42
C SER A 145 6.28 17.63 7.68
N ASN A 146 6.93 16.61 8.25
CA ASN A 146 8.07 15.92 7.67
C ASN A 146 7.74 15.34 6.29
N LYS A 147 8.73 15.37 5.41
CA LYS A 147 8.69 14.67 4.12
C LYS A 147 9.50 13.38 4.27
N LEU A 148 9.13 12.35 3.51
CA LEU A 148 9.91 11.12 3.50
C LEU A 148 11.34 11.41 3.01
N THR A 149 12.33 11.05 3.81
CA THR A 149 13.75 11.19 3.47
C THR A 149 14.42 9.84 3.32
N GLY A 150 15.32 9.70 2.34
CA GLY A 150 16.00 8.43 2.07
C GLY A 150 15.05 7.37 1.49
N ILE A 151 15.49 6.11 1.55
CA ILE A 151 14.72 4.94 1.10
C ILE A 151 14.39 4.11 2.35
N PRO A 152 13.20 4.31 2.95
CA PRO A 152 12.84 3.54 4.13
C PRO A 152 12.61 2.08 3.77
N ARG A 153 12.87 1.15 4.70
CA ARG A 153 12.59 -0.28 4.48
C ARG A 153 11.11 -0.56 4.17
N VAL A 154 10.19 0.27 4.67
CA VAL A 154 8.77 0.14 4.32
C VAL A 154 8.48 0.50 2.85
N GLN A 155 9.34 1.27 2.17
CA GLN A 155 9.21 1.48 0.73
C GLN A 155 9.46 0.18 -0.05
N TYR A 156 10.44 -0.62 0.37
CA TYR A 156 10.67 -1.96 -0.21
C TYR A 156 9.43 -2.86 -0.03
N LEU A 157 8.82 -2.82 1.16
CA LEU A 157 7.56 -3.55 1.38
C LEU A 157 6.46 -3.07 0.44
N ASN A 158 6.30 -1.77 0.20
CA ASN A 158 5.20 -1.26 -0.64
C ASN A 158 5.45 -1.41 -2.15
N ALA A 159 6.71 -1.42 -2.57
CA ALA A 159 7.11 -1.48 -3.96
C ALA A 159 7.39 -2.92 -4.46
N GLN A 160 6.89 -3.97 -3.80
CA GLN A 160 7.23 -5.36 -4.16
C GLN A 160 6.85 -5.72 -5.61
N GLY A 161 5.69 -5.26 -6.09
CA GLY A 161 5.31 -5.42 -7.50
C GLY A 161 6.30 -4.73 -8.44
N ASP A 162 6.63 -3.47 -8.17
CA ASP A 162 7.61 -2.72 -8.96
C ASP A 162 9.03 -3.32 -8.90
N ILE A 163 9.44 -3.83 -7.73
CA ILE A 163 10.72 -4.49 -7.54
C ILE A 163 10.82 -5.73 -8.43
N GLN A 164 9.71 -6.44 -8.65
CA GLN A 164 9.67 -7.59 -9.55
C GLN A 164 10.16 -7.25 -10.96
N ASP A 165 9.68 -6.14 -11.54
CA ASP A 165 10.16 -5.66 -12.84
C ASP A 165 11.58 -5.05 -12.74
N LEU A 166 11.89 -4.33 -11.64
CA LEU A 166 13.19 -3.70 -11.44
C LEU A 166 14.33 -4.69 -11.22
N GLU A 167 14.06 -5.90 -10.71
CA GLU A 167 15.03 -7.00 -10.69
C GLU A 167 15.54 -7.30 -12.10
N HIS A 168 14.65 -7.31 -13.09
CA HIS A 168 15.04 -7.53 -14.48
C HIS A 168 15.69 -6.28 -15.10
N VAL A 169 15.13 -5.08 -14.87
CA VAL A 169 15.67 -3.81 -15.41
C VAL A 169 17.08 -3.50 -14.90
N LEU A 170 17.37 -3.81 -13.62
CA LEU A 170 18.64 -3.51 -12.98
C LEU A 170 19.62 -4.70 -12.98
N GLU A 171 19.27 -5.77 -13.68
CA GLU A 171 20.08 -6.97 -13.91
C GLU A 171 20.47 -7.65 -12.57
N ARG A 172 19.48 -8.01 -11.75
CA ARG A 172 19.69 -8.87 -10.57
C ARG A 172 20.04 -10.28 -11.00
N ASP A 173 21.03 -10.92 -10.36
CA ASP A 173 21.22 -12.36 -10.55
C ASP A 173 20.17 -13.16 -9.77
N LEU A 174 19.74 -14.29 -10.35
CA LEU A 174 18.78 -15.19 -9.72
C LEU A 174 19.32 -15.80 -8.42
N ASP A 175 18.56 -15.65 -7.33
CA ASP A 175 18.80 -16.33 -6.07
C ASP A 175 17.48 -16.64 -5.36
N VAL A 176 17.55 -17.26 -4.17
CA VAL A 176 16.37 -17.63 -3.36
C VAL A 176 15.63 -16.41 -2.79
N TYR A 177 16.20 -15.21 -2.90
CA TYR A 177 15.61 -13.98 -2.40
C TYR A 177 14.93 -13.15 -3.49
N ALA A 178 15.19 -13.41 -4.76
CA ALA A 178 14.51 -12.75 -5.88
C ALA A 178 12.98 -12.85 -5.77
N ILE A 179 12.32 -11.75 -6.11
CA ILE A 179 10.86 -11.57 -6.10
C ILE A 179 10.28 -11.87 -7.50
N ASP A 180 11.09 -11.81 -8.56
CA ASP A 180 10.75 -12.15 -9.96
C ASP A 180 10.21 -13.57 -10.17
N GLN A 181 10.46 -14.47 -9.21
CA GLN A 181 9.96 -15.85 -9.23
C GLN A 181 8.46 -15.99 -8.96
N ILE A 182 7.77 -14.87 -8.69
CA ILE A 182 6.33 -14.84 -8.44
C ILE A 182 5.56 -15.04 -9.74
N MET A 183 4.68 -16.04 -9.74
CA MET A 183 3.83 -16.40 -10.86
C MET A 183 2.60 -15.48 -10.96
N ALA A 184 1.96 -15.45 -12.14
CA ALA A 184 0.71 -14.71 -12.32
C ALA A 184 -0.41 -15.27 -11.43
N CYS A 185 -1.16 -14.38 -10.80
CA CYS A 185 -2.36 -14.71 -10.03
C CYS A 185 -3.50 -15.23 -10.92
N SER A 186 -4.58 -15.71 -10.31
CA SER A 186 -5.81 -16.14 -10.99
C SER A 186 -7.02 -15.30 -10.55
N ALA A 187 -7.88 -14.89 -11.49
CA ALA A 187 -9.09 -14.12 -11.20
C ALA A 187 -10.32 -14.66 -11.95
N VAL A 188 -11.50 -14.48 -11.37
CA VAL A 188 -12.79 -14.83 -11.99
C VAL A 188 -13.83 -13.74 -11.75
N ILE A 189 -14.53 -13.37 -12.83
CA ILE A 189 -15.71 -12.50 -12.81
C ILE A 189 -16.86 -13.31 -13.40
N LYS A 190 -17.87 -13.62 -12.60
CA LYS A 190 -18.95 -14.52 -13.00
C LYS A 190 -20.31 -13.95 -12.66
N VAL A 191 -21.16 -13.82 -13.67
CA VAL A 191 -22.58 -13.50 -13.50
C VAL A 191 -23.38 -14.80 -13.31
N VAL A 192 -24.25 -14.84 -12.31
CA VAL A 192 -25.13 -15.99 -11.99
C VAL A 192 -26.57 -15.56 -11.71
N GLY A 193 -27.50 -16.52 -11.77
CA GLY A 193 -28.93 -16.30 -11.49
C GLY A 193 -29.57 -15.29 -12.44
N ASP A 194 -29.54 -15.53 -13.75
CA ASP A 194 -30.17 -14.64 -14.76
C ASP A 194 -29.81 -13.14 -14.62
N ASN A 195 -28.53 -12.85 -14.35
CA ASN A 195 -27.96 -11.52 -14.14
C ASN A 195 -28.28 -10.85 -12.80
N GLU A 196 -28.71 -11.61 -11.79
CA GLU A 196 -28.98 -11.09 -10.44
C GLU A 196 -27.71 -10.87 -9.61
N VAL A 197 -26.69 -11.72 -9.77
CA VAL A 197 -25.50 -11.70 -8.91
C VAL A 197 -24.22 -11.70 -9.74
N LEU A 198 -23.34 -10.75 -9.45
CA LEU A 198 -21.97 -10.72 -9.92
C LEU A 198 -21.03 -11.25 -8.83
N ILE A 199 -20.33 -12.33 -9.12
CA ILE A 199 -19.29 -12.92 -8.28
C ILE A 199 -17.93 -12.41 -8.77
N PHE A 200 -17.13 -11.92 -7.83
CA PHE A 200 -15.79 -11.42 -8.04
C PHE A 200 -14.83 -12.23 -7.16
N GLY A 201 -13.94 -13.01 -7.78
CA GLY A 201 -13.00 -13.89 -7.09
C GLY A 201 -11.56 -13.66 -7.56
N HIS A 202 -10.62 -13.78 -6.63
CA HIS A 202 -9.20 -13.66 -6.87
C HIS A 202 -8.43 -14.67 -6.01
N ASP A 203 -7.39 -15.27 -6.58
CA ASP A 203 -6.48 -16.19 -5.93
C ASP A 203 -5.04 -15.74 -6.22
N ALA A 204 -4.38 -15.24 -5.17
CA ALA A 204 -3.08 -14.62 -5.29
C ALA A 204 -1.96 -15.67 -5.19
N TRP A 205 -1.03 -15.66 -6.15
CA TRP A 205 0.03 -16.65 -6.26
C TRP A 205 1.33 -16.04 -5.79
N PHE A 206 1.86 -16.49 -4.65
CA PHE A 206 3.05 -15.90 -4.03
C PHE A 206 3.96 -16.93 -3.38
N VAL A 207 5.16 -16.49 -3.02
CA VAL A 207 6.11 -17.25 -2.20
C VAL A 207 5.55 -17.48 -0.79
N TYR A 208 5.74 -18.68 -0.23
CA TYR A 208 5.20 -19.03 1.09
C TYR A 208 5.69 -18.13 2.25
N ARG A 209 6.88 -17.55 2.12
CA ARG A 209 7.40 -16.57 3.10
C ARG A 209 6.57 -15.28 3.18
N ALA A 210 5.73 -15.00 2.18
CA ALA A 210 4.80 -13.86 2.20
C ALA A 210 3.51 -14.14 3.00
N MET A 211 3.24 -15.36 3.47
CA MET A 211 1.93 -15.76 4.06
C MET A 211 1.59 -15.14 5.44
N LEU A 212 2.24 -14.05 5.87
CA LEU A 212 1.73 -13.23 6.97
C LEU A 212 0.69 -12.25 6.41
N ARG A 213 -0.58 -12.56 6.65
CA ARG A 213 -1.71 -11.90 5.97
C ARG A 213 -2.49 -10.99 6.90
N ILE A 214 -2.91 -9.83 6.37
CA ILE A 214 -3.78 -8.89 7.07
C ILE A 214 -4.86 -8.37 6.11
N GLN A 215 -6.13 -8.52 6.47
CA GLN A 215 -7.20 -7.82 5.78
C GLN A 215 -7.29 -6.42 6.39
N LYS A 216 -7.36 -5.39 5.54
CA LYS A 216 -7.41 -4.00 5.98
C LYS A 216 -8.71 -3.33 5.55
N HIS A 217 -9.26 -2.54 6.47
CA HIS A 217 -10.40 -1.67 6.23
C HIS A 217 -9.99 -0.22 6.55
N TYR A 218 -9.77 0.58 5.52
CA TYR A 218 -9.37 1.97 5.67
C TYR A 218 -10.54 2.89 5.36
N ILE A 219 -10.83 3.83 6.26
CA ILE A 219 -11.84 4.88 6.08
C ILE A 219 -11.11 6.22 6.18
N PHE A 220 -10.68 6.74 5.03
CA PHE A 220 -9.90 7.97 4.93
C PHE A 220 -10.67 9.00 4.08
N PRO A 221 -11.42 9.92 4.70
CA PRO A 221 -12.13 10.99 4.02
C PRO A 221 -11.16 12.09 3.56
N TRP A 222 -10.20 11.72 2.72
CA TRP A 222 -9.31 12.65 2.03
C TRP A 222 -10.06 13.37 0.93
N HIS A 223 -9.63 14.58 0.62
CA HIS A 223 -10.26 15.40 -0.39
C HIS A 223 -9.59 15.26 -1.75
N LEU A 224 -10.23 15.73 -2.82
CA LEU A 224 -9.75 15.64 -4.20
C LEU A 224 -8.44 16.40 -4.39
N THR A 225 -8.29 17.59 -3.82
CA THR A 225 -7.04 18.38 -3.90
C THR A 225 -6.73 19.04 -2.57
N ALA A 226 -5.47 19.46 -2.37
CA ALA A 226 -5.04 20.14 -1.15
C ALA A 226 -5.72 21.52 -0.91
N SER A 227 -6.43 22.05 -1.91
CA SER A 227 -7.11 23.36 -1.85
C SER A 227 -8.63 23.24 -1.65
N ARG A 228 -9.18 22.04 -1.81
CA ARG A 228 -10.61 21.73 -1.76
C ARG A 228 -10.84 20.88 -0.52
N THR A 229 -11.47 21.44 0.51
CA THR A 229 -11.59 20.81 1.84
C THR A 229 -13.03 20.73 2.32
N GLU A 230 -14.00 20.88 1.41
CA GLU A 230 -15.41 20.76 1.75
C GLU A 230 -15.86 19.29 1.66
N PRO A 231 -16.89 18.85 2.40
CA PRO A 231 -17.32 17.45 2.41
C PRO A 231 -17.64 16.85 1.04
N GLU A 232 -18.15 17.64 0.10
CA GLU A 232 -18.41 17.22 -1.30
C GLU A 232 -17.14 16.96 -2.12
N ASP A 233 -15.99 17.41 -1.63
CA ASP A 233 -14.70 17.22 -2.27
C ASP A 233 -14.01 15.93 -1.83
N VAL A 234 -14.60 15.12 -0.95
CA VAL A 234 -14.05 13.83 -0.54
C VAL A 234 -13.94 12.88 -1.73
N VAL A 235 -12.82 12.16 -1.83
CA VAL A 235 -12.59 11.21 -2.93
C VAL A 235 -13.60 10.06 -2.89
N PRO A 236 -14.12 9.59 -4.05
CA PRO A 236 -15.13 8.53 -4.08
C PRO A 236 -14.70 7.25 -3.37
N GLY A 237 -13.44 6.84 -3.54
CA GLY A 237 -12.80 5.70 -2.91
C GLY A 237 -12.24 5.98 -1.51
N HIS A 238 -12.88 6.83 -0.70
CA HIS A 238 -12.45 7.14 0.66
C HIS A 238 -12.45 5.92 1.61
N THR A 239 -13.25 4.89 1.33
CA THR A 239 -13.26 3.63 2.08
C THR A 239 -12.76 2.46 1.25
N TRP A 240 -11.82 1.69 1.77
CA TRP A 240 -11.26 0.49 1.14
C TRP A 240 -11.41 -0.72 2.06
N THR A 241 -11.79 -1.87 1.49
CA THR A 241 -11.55 -3.19 2.08
C THR A 241 -10.62 -3.97 1.17
N ILE A 242 -9.47 -4.40 1.70
CA ILE A 242 -8.39 -5.00 0.91
C ILE A 242 -7.79 -6.23 1.60
N SER A 243 -7.36 -7.21 0.80
CA SER A 243 -6.35 -8.18 1.26
C SER A 243 -4.98 -7.53 1.23
N SER A 244 -4.16 -7.70 2.27
CA SER A 244 -2.86 -7.04 2.34
C SER A 244 -1.88 -7.81 3.22
N TYR A 245 -0.76 -7.17 3.50
CA TYR A 245 0.37 -7.67 4.27
C TYR A 245 0.80 -6.60 5.30
N PRO A 246 1.46 -7.00 6.41
CA PRO A 246 1.97 -6.06 7.39
C PRO A 246 2.92 -5.02 6.75
N GLY A 247 2.64 -3.73 6.96
CA GLY A 247 3.48 -2.63 6.47
C GLY A 247 3.25 -2.24 4.99
N MET A 248 2.44 -2.99 4.25
CA MET A 248 2.00 -2.62 2.90
C MET A 248 0.73 -1.79 2.95
N LEU A 249 0.76 -0.52 2.55
CA LEU A 249 -0.37 0.41 2.61
C LEU A 249 -1.46 0.14 1.54
N MET A 250 -1.28 -0.91 0.74
CA MET A 250 -2.18 -1.31 -0.33
C MET A 250 -2.19 -2.84 -0.48
N SER A 251 -3.03 -3.35 -1.37
CA SER A 251 -3.06 -4.78 -1.73
C SER A 251 -1.99 -5.08 -2.77
N TRP A 252 -1.05 -5.96 -2.43
CA TRP A 252 -0.14 -6.55 -3.41
C TRP A 252 -0.80 -7.68 -4.21
N ASP A 253 -1.71 -8.43 -3.59
CA ASP A 253 -2.63 -9.36 -4.29
C ASP A 253 -3.51 -8.64 -5.32
N SER A 254 -3.64 -7.33 -5.20
CA SER A 254 -4.64 -6.55 -5.91
C SER A 254 -6.07 -7.06 -5.76
N PHE A 255 -6.62 -7.10 -4.54
CA PHE A 255 -8.05 -7.27 -4.32
C PHE A 255 -8.59 -6.09 -3.50
N TYR A 256 -9.42 -5.26 -4.13
CA TYR A 256 -10.02 -4.08 -3.50
C TYR A 256 -11.53 -4.08 -3.66
N LEU A 257 -12.21 -3.69 -2.59
CA LEU A 257 -13.58 -3.20 -2.61
C LEU A 257 -13.56 -1.75 -2.12
N THR A 258 -14.08 -0.81 -2.92
CA THR A 258 -14.02 0.62 -2.60
C THR A 258 -15.42 1.24 -2.45
N SER A 259 -15.53 2.29 -1.64
CA SER A 259 -16.76 3.11 -1.53
C SER A 259 -17.16 3.79 -2.84
N GLY A 260 -16.26 3.89 -3.81
CA GLY A 260 -16.55 4.36 -5.16
C GLY A 260 -17.41 3.38 -5.98
N GLY A 261 -17.84 2.26 -5.39
CA GLY A 261 -18.65 1.24 -6.05
C GLY A 261 -17.84 0.30 -6.94
N LEU A 262 -16.53 0.20 -6.71
CA LEU A 262 -15.62 -0.59 -7.53
C LEU A 262 -15.09 -1.82 -6.80
N ALA A 263 -15.09 -2.94 -7.50
CA ALA A 263 -14.25 -4.10 -7.19
C ALA A 263 -13.08 -4.11 -8.18
N ILE A 264 -11.85 -4.08 -7.68
CA ILE A 264 -10.63 -3.89 -8.50
C ILE A 264 -9.69 -5.07 -8.26
N THR A 265 -9.24 -5.69 -9.35
CA THR A 265 -8.25 -6.78 -9.33
C THR A 265 -7.34 -6.76 -10.54
N GLU A 266 -6.15 -7.33 -10.41
CA GLU A 266 -5.29 -7.67 -11.54
C GLU A 266 -4.78 -9.10 -11.46
N THR A 267 -4.18 -9.54 -12.56
CA THR A 267 -3.29 -10.70 -12.61
C THR A 267 -2.07 -10.26 -13.41
N GLN A 268 -0.87 -10.56 -12.90
CA GLN A 268 0.34 -9.97 -13.44
C GLN A 268 0.60 -10.43 -14.88
N LEU A 269 0.95 -9.48 -15.74
CA LEU A 269 1.41 -9.74 -17.10
C LEU A 269 2.88 -9.33 -17.22
N LEU A 270 3.77 -10.32 -17.28
CA LEU A 270 5.21 -10.08 -17.35
C LEU A 270 5.62 -9.47 -18.71
N ASN A 271 6.52 -8.49 -18.66
CA ASN A 271 7.13 -7.91 -19.84
C ASN A 271 8.55 -8.46 -20.08
N ASN A 272 8.67 -9.43 -20.96
CA ASN A 272 9.97 -10.02 -21.34
C ASN A 272 10.64 -9.33 -22.54
N ASN A 273 10.17 -8.13 -22.93
CA ASN A 273 10.75 -7.39 -24.05
C ASN A 273 11.83 -6.41 -23.56
N ALA A 274 13.09 -6.77 -23.79
CA ALA A 274 14.27 -5.96 -23.44
C ALA A 274 14.22 -4.52 -23.98
N GLU A 275 13.64 -4.27 -25.16
CA GLU A 275 13.52 -2.91 -25.70
C GLU A 275 12.48 -2.05 -24.98
N LEU A 276 11.45 -2.68 -24.41
CA LEU A 276 10.47 -1.97 -23.58
C LEU A 276 11.01 -1.71 -22.18
N LEU A 277 11.78 -2.63 -21.61
CA LEU A 277 12.38 -2.47 -20.29
C LEU A 277 13.37 -1.30 -20.22
N LYS A 278 14.05 -0.98 -21.32
CA LYS A 278 14.88 0.23 -21.45
C LYS A 278 14.10 1.54 -21.27
N LYS A 279 12.77 1.51 -21.36
CA LYS A 279 11.91 2.69 -21.12
C LYS A 279 11.62 2.91 -19.64
N VAL A 280 11.85 1.92 -18.79
CA VAL A 280 11.76 2.06 -17.33
C VAL A 280 12.94 2.93 -16.89
N THR A 281 12.64 4.15 -16.45
CA THR A 281 13.64 5.12 -16.03
C THR A 281 13.19 5.82 -14.76
N THR A 282 14.14 6.40 -14.01
CA THR A 282 13.86 7.06 -12.73
C THR A 282 12.93 8.27 -12.84
N ARG A 283 12.70 8.78 -14.06
CA ARG A 283 11.84 9.95 -14.37
C ARG A 283 10.81 9.70 -15.47
N GLY A 284 10.63 8.44 -15.89
CA GLY A 284 9.69 8.07 -16.96
C GLY A 284 8.24 7.94 -16.48
N GLY A 285 8.04 7.98 -15.17
CA GLY A 285 6.76 7.83 -14.49
C GLY A 285 6.98 7.55 -13.01
N ILE A 286 5.93 7.11 -12.31
CA ILE A 286 5.99 6.74 -10.89
C ILE A 286 5.62 5.25 -10.69
N PRO A 287 6.09 4.62 -9.59
CA PRO A 287 5.82 3.22 -9.28
C PRO A 287 4.33 2.86 -9.31
N GLY A 288 4.02 1.68 -9.84
CA GLY A 288 2.68 1.13 -9.98
C GLY A 288 1.91 1.09 -8.67
N TRP A 289 2.58 0.79 -7.56
CA TRP A 289 1.94 0.77 -6.24
C TRP A 289 1.29 2.13 -5.90
N ILE A 290 1.99 3.24 -6.16
CA ILE A 290 1.49 4.60 -5.91
C ILE A 290 0.34 4.95 -6.85
N ARG A 291 0.48 4.60 -8.14
CA ARG A 291 -0.55 4.89 -9.17
C ARG A 291 -1.84 4.15 -8.88
N ALA A 292 -1.74 2.86 -8.54
CA ALA A 292 -2.87 2.02 -8.22
C ALA A 292 -3.60 2.55 -6.97
N ALA A 293 -2.87 2.99 -5.95
CA ALA A 293 -3.46 3.62 -4.78
C ALA A 293 -4.23 4.91 -5.15
N ALA A 294 -3.59 5.80 -5.91
CA ALA A 294 -4.22 7.05 -6.35
C ALA A 294 -5.48 6.82 -7.20
N ALA A 295 -5.40 5.92 -8.20
CA ALA A 295 -6.54 5.58 -9.05
C ALA A 295 -7.71 4.99 -8.24
N SER A 296 -7.41 4.11 -7.29
CA SER A 296 -8.41 3.44 -6.46
C SER A 296 -9.07 4.36 -5.43
N ARG A 297 -8.45 5.50 -5.10
CA ARG A 297 -9.07 6.58 -4.32
C ARG A 297 -9.98 7.45 -5.18
N LEU A 298 -9.54 7.82 -6.39
CA LEU A 298 -10.21 8.83 -7.22
C LEU A 298 -11.43 8.32 -7.98
N ALA A 299 -11.45 7.04 -8.35
CA ALA A 299 -12.41 6.55 -9.33
C ALA A 299 -13.78 6.20 -8.72
N SER A 300 -14.83 6.57 -9.45
CA SER A 300 -16.23 6.14 -9.24
C SER A 300 -16.73 5.22 -10.36
N SER A 301 -15.91 5.00 -11.39
CA SER A 301 -16.18 4.10 -12.51
C SER A 301 -14.90 3.42 -13.00
N GLY A 302 -15.05 2.30 -13.72
CA GLY A 302 -13.90 1.61 -14.32
C GLY A 302 -13.14 2.47 -15.33
N GLU A 303 -13.84 3.31 -16.10
CA GLU A 303 -13.22 4.21 -17.09
C GLU A 303 -12.35 5.29 -16.43
N GLU A 304 -12.84 5.88 -15.33
CA GLU A 304 -12.05 6.81 -14.52
C GLU A 304 -10.83 6.13 -13.90
N TRP A 305 -10.98 4.91 -13.38
CA TRP A 305 -9.88 4.15 -12.81
C TRP A 305 -8.78 3.90 -13.83
N VAL A 306 -9.13 3.45 -15.04
CA VAL A 306 -8.17 3.21 -16.13
C VAL A 306 -7.43 4.49 -16.52
N ARG A 307 -8.13 5.62 -16.66
CA ARG A 307 -7.50 6.91 -16.95
C ARG A 307 -6.53 7.34 -15.86
N ALA A 308 -6.91 7.21 -14.59
CA ALA A 308 -6.06 7.57 -13.47
C ALA A 308 -4.83 6.65 -13.40
N MET A 309 -4.99 5.34 -13.55
CA MET A 309 -3.89 4.36 -13.50
C MET A 309 -2.88 4.53 -14.65
N ALA A 310 -3.33 4.97 -15.82
CA ALA A 310 -2.48 5.23 -16.98
C ALA A 310 -1.61 6.50 -16.84
N THR A 311 -1.91 7.37 -15.87
CA THR A 311 -1.16 8.59 -15.61
C THR A 311 0.22 8.27 -15.03
N GLU A 312 1.28 8.89 -15.56
CA GLU A 312 2.67 8.69 -15.11
C GLU A 312 3.13 7.22 -15.12
N ASN A 313 2.73 6.45 -16.13
CA ASN A 313 3.11 5.04 -16.23
C ASN A 313 4.64 4.83 -16.29
N GLY A 314 5.22 4.32 -15.20
CA GLY A 314 6.65 4.04 -15.08
C GLY A 314 7.13 2.75 -15.77
N GLY A 315 6.21 1.90 -16.23
CA GLY A 315 6.53 0.60 -16.83
C GLY A 315 6.86 -0.50 -15.80
N THR A 316 6.49 -0.27 -14.54
CA THR A 316 6.57 -1.17 -13.38
C THR A 316 5.28 -1.09 -12.57
#